data_AF-I0BCH8-F1
#
_entry.id   AF-I0BCH8-F1
#
_cell.length_a   1.000
_cell.length_b   1.000
_cell.length_c   1.000
_cell.angle_alpha   90.00
_cell.angle_beta   90.00
_cell.angle_gamma   90.00
#
_symmetry.space_group_name_H-M   'P 1'
#
loop_
_entity.id
_entity.type
_entity.pdbx_description
1 polymer ?
#
loop_
_entity_poly.entity_id
_entity_poly.type
_entity_poly.pdbx_seq_one_letter_code
_entity_poly.pdbx_strand_id
1 'polypeptide(L)'
;MESDQILELRAHIQKFVRQFGLLEGHVTPCGYPLSVSQVYALQELENRQMSVTELAGCLHLERSSVSRLADGLVKEGFVSRAVNEANRRETLLSLTDKGVRVLGQVREQSLQFFGRVFGSFSDEEHASVCAALAALNAALSRHQGKEGPYGT
;
A
#
# COMPACT_ATOMS: atom_id res chain seq x y z
N MET A 1 28.54 -3.47 -17.97
CA MET A 1 27.45 -4.45 -18.21
C MET A 1 26.57 -4.62 -16.97
N GLU A 2 27.03 -5.22 -15.88
CA GLU A 2 26.21 -5.37 -14.65
C GLU A 2 25.86 -4.01 -14.00
N SER A 3 26.81 -3.06 -14.00
CA SER A 3 26.59 -1.70 -13.53
C SER A 3 25.59 -0.90 -14.38
N ASP A 4 25.56 -1.12 -15.70
CA ASP A 4 24.70 -0.36 -16.62
C ASP A 4 23.23 -0.78 -16.46
N GLN A 5 22.98 -2.09 -16.30
CA GLN A 5 21.64 -2.63 -16.07
C GLN A 5 21.08 -2.18 -14.71
N ILE A 6 21.90 -2.07 -13.67
CA ILE A 6 21.49 -1.55 -12.36
C ILE A 6 21.09 -0.07 -12.46
N LEU A 7 21.87 0.74 -13.20
CA LEU A 7 21.56 2.15 -13.42
C LEU A 7 20.27 2.34 -14.21
N GLU A 8 20.04 1.52 -15.22
CA GLU A 8 18.82 1.50 -16.02
C GLU A 8 17.60 1.14 -15.17
N LEU A 9 17.67 0.04 -14.39
CA LEU A 9 16.61 -0.34 -13.46
C LEU A 9 16.28 0.79 -12.48
N ARG A 10 17.31 1.41 -11.88
CA ARG A 10 17.14 2.54 -10.95
C ARG A 10 16.42 3.71 -11.63
N ALA A 11 16.80 4.04 -12.86
CA ALA A 11 16.18 5.12 -13.62
C ALA A 11 14.71 4.84 -13.94
N HIS A 12 14.38 3.60 -14.32
CA HIS A 12 12.99 3.18 -14.55
C HIS A 12 12.15 3.24 -13.27
N ILE A 13 12.67 2.77 -12.13
CA ILE A 13 11.98 2.86 -10.84
C ILE A 13 11.70 4.33 -10.47
N GLN A 14 12.70 5.21 -10.59
CA GLN A 14 12.52 6.63 -10.27
C GLN A 14 11.50 7.31 -11.18
N LYS A 15 11.50 6.97 -12.47
CA LYS A 15 10.50 7.46 -13.43
C LYS A 15 9.10 6.94 -13.09
N PHE A 16 8.98 5.65 -12.75
CA PHE A 16 7.73 5.04 -12.30
C PHE A 16 7.19 5.74 -11.06
N VAL A 17 8.00 5.94 -10.01
CA VAL A 17 7.59 6.64 -8.78
C VAL A 17 6.97 8.01 -9.08
N ARG A 18 7.56 8.77 -10.00
CA ARG A 18 7.05 10.09 -10.41
C ARG A 18 5.79 10.00 -11.27
N GLN A 19 5.79 9.15 -12.30
CA GLN A 19 4.68 9.07 -13.27
C GLN A 19 3.45 8.37 -12.70
N PHE A 20 3.66 7.40 -11.81
CA PHE A 20 2.59 6.71 -11.11
C PHE A 20 1.99 7.57 -9.99
N GLY A 21 2.61 8.70 -9.62
CA GLY A 21 2.06 9.62 -8.62
C GLY A 21 2.27 9.16 -7.17
N LEU A 22 3.28 8.33 -6.89
CA LEU A 22 3.57 7.86 -5.52
C LEU A 22 4.12 8.97 -4.60
N LEU A 23 4.50 10.11 -5.17
CA LEU A 23 4.92 11.29 -4.42
C LEU A 23 3.74 12.16 -3.98
N GLU A 24 2.53 11.90 -4.47
CA GLU A 24 1.32 12.61 -4.05
C GLU A 24 0.87 12.10 -2.67
N GLY A 25 0.63 13.02 -1.75
CA GLY A 25 0.38 12.70 -0.35
C GLY A 25 -1.09 12.43 -0.03
N HIS A 26 -2.02 12.86 -0.89
CA HIS A 26 -3.45 12.92 -0.56
C HIS A 26 -4.38 12.33 -1.62
N VAL A 27 -3.82 11.88 -2.75
CA VAL A 27 -4.58 11.32 -3.86
C VAL A 27 -3.86 10.06 -4.34
N THR A 28 -4.63 9.01 -4.63
CA THR A 28 -4.09 7.78 -5.17
C THR A 28 -3.72 7.96 -6.65
N PRO A 29 -2.85 7.11 -7.20
CA PRO A 29 -2.55 7.07 -8.64
C PRO A 29 -3.78 6.99 -9.55
N CYS A 30 -4.86 6.34 -9.07
CA CYS A 30 -6.11 6.23 -9.81
C CYS A 30 -7.02 7.46 -9.68
N GLY A 31 -6.66 8.46 -8.87
CA GLY A 31 -7.37 9.72 -8.69
C GLY A 31 -8.38 9.74 -7.54
N TYR A 32 -8.31 8.80 -6.59
CA TYR A 32 -9.20 8.77 -5.43
C TYR A 32 -8.62 9.66 -4.31
N PRO A 33 -9.42 10.47 -3.59
CA PRO A 33 -8.94 11.43 -2.58
C PRO A 33 -8.54 10.75 -1.25
N LEU A 34 -7.61 9.81 -1.31
CA LEU A 34 -6.92 9.19 -0.18
C LEU A 34 -5.45 9.04 -0.50
N SER A 35 -4.61 9.05 0.52
CA SER A 35 -3.21 8.67 0.35
C SER A 35 -3.06 7.18 0.10
N VAL A 36 -1.95 6.79 -0.56
CA VAL A 36 -1.62 5.37 -0.79
C VAL A 36 -1.55 4.62 0.54
N SER A 37 -0.91 5.17 1.57
CA SER A 37 -0.82 4.54 2.89
C SER A 37 -2.19 4.37 3.56
N GLN A 38 -3.12 5.32 3.39
CA GLN A 38 -4.48 5.18 3.89
C GLN A 38 -5.21 4.01 3.23
N VAL A 39 -5.08 3.86 1.91
CA VAL A 39 -5.70 2.75 1.17
C VAL A 39 -5.12 1.40 1.62
N TYR A 40 -3.79 1.28 1.73
CA TYR A 40 -3.16 0.05 2.22
C TYR A 40 -3.61 -0.28 3.65
N ALA A 41 -3.75 0.72 4.52
CA ALA A 41 -4.27 0.49 5.86
C ALA A 41 -5.70 -0.06 5.85
N LEU A 42 -6.56 0.46 4.98
CA LEU A 42 -7.92 -0.07 4.82
C LEU A 42 -7.93 -1.50 4.25
N GLN A 43 -7.02 -1.82 3.32
CA GLN A 43 -6.87 -3.16 2.75
C GLN A 43 -6.45 -4.20 3.81
N GLU A 44 -5.47 -3.88 4.65
CA GLU A 44 -5.04 -4.77 5.74
C GLU A 44 -6.16 -5.05 6.76
N LEU A 45 -7.02 -4.06 6.98
CA LEU A 45 -8.16 -4.15 7.90
C LEU A 45 -9.41 -4.81 7.30
N GLU A 46 -9.43 -5.10 5.99
CA GLU A 46 -10.62 -5.65 5.30
C GLU A 46 -11.01 -7.04 5.82
N ASN A 47 -10.01 -7.86 6.19
CA ASN A 47 -10.23 -9.26 6.54
C ASN A 47 -10.01 -9.57 8.03
N ARG A 48 -9.50 -8.62 8.81
CA ARG A 48 -9.17 -8.82 10.22
C ARG A 48 -9.08 -7.51 11.00
N GLN A 49 -9.29 -7.61 12.31
CA GLN A 49 -8.98 -6.53 13.23
C GLN A 49 -7.49 -6.55 13.55
N MET A 50 -6.88 -5.37 13.72
CA MET A 50 -5.46 -5.25 14.01
C MET A 50 -5.19 -4.14 15.02
N SER A 51 -4.22 -4.34 15.88
CA SER A 51 -3.62 -3.26 16.67
C SER A 51 -2.84 -2.30 15.76
N VAL A 52 -2.56 -1.09 16.27
CA VAL A 52 -1.67 -0.13 15.59
C VAL A 52 -0.28 -0.71 15.36
N THR A 53 0.19 -1.57 16.27
CA THR A 53 1.51 -2.21 16.18
C THR A 53 1.56 -3.22 15.05
N GLU A 54 0.55 -4.08 14.92
CA GLU A 54 0.48 -5.06 13.82
C GLU A 54 0.32 -4.35 12.48
N LEU A 55 -0.53 -3.32 12.41
CA LEU A 55 -0.72 -2.52 11.20
C LEU A 55 0.57 -1.80 10.78
N ALA A 56 1.36 -1.30 11.73
CA ALA A 56 2.68 -0.74 11.47
C ALA A 56 3.64 -1.74 10.85
N GLY A 57 3.64 -2.99 11.33
CA GLY A 57 4.41 -4.08 10.73
C GLY A 57 4.00 -4.38 9.29
N CYS A 58 2.69 -4.45 9.01
CA CYS A 58 2.19 -4.71 7.65
C CYS A 58 2.48 -3.57 6.67
N LEU A 59 2.45 -2.32 7.13
CA LEU A 59 2.72 -1.17 6.27
C LEU A 59 4.21 -0.84 6.15
N HIS A 60 5.08 -1.49 6.92
CA HIS A 60 6.50 -1.13 7.07
C HIS A 60 6.68 0.35 7.42
N LEU A 61 5.87 0.85 8.35
CA LEU A 61 5.87 2.24 8.80
C LEU A 61 6.07 2.32 10.31
N GLU A 62 6.63 3.44 10.76
CA GLU A 62 6.76 3.76 12.18
C GLU A 62 5.40 3.77 12.89
N ARG A 63 5.35 3.22 14.11
CA ARG A 63 4.12 3.15 14.92
C ARG A 63 3.46 4.52 15.11
N SER A 64 4.25 5.58 15.30
CA SER A 64 3.76 6.95 15.45
C SER A 64 3.11 7.51 14.17
N SER A 65 3.58 7.08 13.00
CA SER A 65 2.99 7.41 11.70
C SER A 65 1.69 6.67 11.48
N VAL A 66 1.66 5.36 11.78
CA VAL A 66 0.42 4.57 11.67
C VAL A 66 -0.63 5.00 12.67
N SER A 67 -0.26 5.42 13.89
CA SER A 67 -1.20 6.00 14.86
C SER A 67 -1.91 7.22 14.29
N ARG A 68 -1.16 8.19 13.76
CA ARG A 68 -1.72 9.42 13.14
C ARG A 68 -2.59 9.10 11.93
N LEU A 69 -2.15 8.14 11.10
CA LEU A 69 -2.93 7.66 9.96
C LEU A 69 -4.26 7.06 10.42
N ALA A 70 -4.24 6.20 11.43
CA ALA A 70 -5.43 5.58 12.01
C ALA A 70 -6.35 6.62 12.66
N ASP A 71 -5.82 7.63 13.35
CA ASP A 71 -6.62 8.75 13.88
C ASP A 71 -7.37 9.48 12.75
N GLY A 72 -6.70 9.72 11.62
CA GLY A 72 -7.32 10.29 10.43
C GLY A 72 -8.44 9.42 9.86
N LEU A 73 -8.19 8.12 9.70
CA LEU A 73 -9.21 7.17 9.19
C LEU A 73 -10.41 7.03 10.13
N VAL A 74 -10.21 7.12 11.45
CA VAL A 74 -11.29 7.14 12.44
C VAL A 74 -12.09 8.43 12.35
N LYS A 75 -11.42 9.58 12.20
CA LYS A 75 -12.07 10.88 12.02
C LYS A 75 -12.94 10.91 10.75
N GLU A 76 -12.47 10.31 9.66
CA GLU A 76 -13.23 10.14 8.42
C GLU A 76 -14.34 9.08 8.52
N GLY A 77 -14.39 8.32 9.62
CA GLY A 77 -15.38 7.28 9.87
C GLY A 77 -15.18 6.01 9.04
N PHE A 78 -13.99 5.79 8.48
CA PHE A 78 -13.66 4.56 7.73
C PHE A 78 -13.21 3.43 8.64
N VAL A 79 -12.63 3.77 9.80
CA VAL A 79 -12.12 2.82 10.79
C VAL A 79 -12.78 3.09 12.13
N SER A 80 -13.03 2.05 12.91
CA SER A 80 -13.45 2.15 14.30
C SER A 80 -12.36 1.64 15.24
N ARG A 81 -12.43 2.06 16.51
CA ARG A 81 -11.52 1.66 17.58
C ARG A 81 -12.29 0.96 18.70
N ALA A 82 -11.83 -0.22 19.10
CA ALA A 82 -12.37 -0.96 20.24
C ALA A 82 -11.23 -1.35 21.20
N VAL A 83 -11.55 -1.40 22.50
CA VAL A 83 -10.60 -1.91 23.51
C VAL A 83 -10.35 -3.39 23.23
N ASN A 84 -9.07 -3.81 23.24
CA ASN A 84 -8.74 -5.22 23.17
C ASN A 84 -9.06 -5.89 24.51
N GLU A 85 -10.01 -6.84 24.53
CA GLU A 85 -10.41 -7.54 25.77
C GLU A 85 -9.27 -8.41 26.34
N ALA A 86 -8.41 -8.96 25.48
CA ALA A 86 -7.25 -9.75 25.90
C ALA A 86 -6.12 -8.88 26.46
N ASN A 87 -6.03 -7.61 26.02
CA ASN A 87 -5.04 -6.66 26.50
C ASN A 87 -5.59 -5.23 26.47
N ARG A 88 -6.18 -4.78 27.59
CA ARG A 88 -6.84 -3.46 27.68
C ARG A 88 -5.91 -2.25 27.45
N ARG A 89 -4.59 -2.46 27.38
CA ARG A 89 -3.61 -1.42 27.01
C ARG A 89 -3.52 -1.20 25.50
N GLU A 90 -4.13 -2.07 24.72
CA GLU A 90 -4.18 -2.01 23.27
C GLU A 90 -5.58 -1.69 22.76
N THR A 91 -5.63 -1.14 21.55
CA THR A 91 -6.85 -0.83 20.82
C THR A 91 -6.80 -1.57 19.50
N LEU A 92 -7.90 -2.24 19.16
CA LEU A 92 -8.10 -2.89 17.88
C LEU A 92 -8.77 -1.92 16.91
N LEU A 93 -8.23 -1.87 15.70
CA LEU A 93 -8.78 -1.16 14.55
C LEU A 93 -9.58 -2.16 13.72
N SER A 94 -10.72 -1.70 13.18
CA SER A 94 -11.53 -2.46 12.23
C SER A 94 -12.21 -1.53 11.23
N LEU A 95 -12.47 -2.01 10.02
CA LEU A 95 -13.26 -1.24 9.07
C LEU A 95 -14.70 -1.03 9.58
N THR A 96 -15.23 0.16 9.31
CA THR A 96 -16.67 0.39 9.37
C THR A 96 -17.30 0.02 8.03
N ASP A 97 -18.63 -0.06 7.96
CA ASP A 97 -19.34 -0.22 6.68
C ASP A 97 -19.00 0.90 5.68
N LYS A 98 -18.74 2.11 6.17
CA LYS A 98 -18.28 3.23 5.33
C LYS A 98 -16.88 2.93 4.76
N GLY A 99 -15.97 2.42 5.59
CA GLY A 99 -14.64 1.99 5.17
C GLY A 99 -14.66 0.89 4.12
N VAL A 100 -15.50 -0.13 4.30
CA VAL A 100 -15.68 -1.22 3.31
C VAL A 100 -16.16 -0.66 1.96
N ARG A 101 -17.17 0.22 1.96
CA ARG A 101 -17.67 0.85 0.73
C ARG A 101 -16.60 1.70 0.03
N VAL A 102 -15.87 2.51 0.79
CA VAL A 102 -14.78 3.34 0.24
C VAL A 102 -13.69 2.47 -0.38
N LEU A 103 -13.31 1.38 0.28
CA LEU A 103 -12.32 0.45 -0.26
C LEU A 103 -12.80 -0.18 -1.56
N GLY A 104 -14.08 -0.54 -1.66
CA GLY A 104 -14.70 -1.01 -2.90
C GLY A 104 -14.61 0.01 -4.04
N GLN A 105 -14.89 1.29 -3.77
CA GLN A 105 -14.79 2.38 -4.76
C GLN A 105 -13.34 2.58 -5.23
N VAL A 106 -12.39 2.60 -4.30
CA VAL A 106 -10.96 2.71 -4.62
C VAL A 106 -10.52 1.55 -5.50
N ARG A 107 -10.96 0.31 -5.17
CA ARG A 107 -10.65 -0.89 -5.93
C ARG A 107 -11.20 -0.81 -7.36
N GLU A 108 -12.44 -0.39 -7.52
CA GLU A 108 -13.06 -0.20 -8.85
C GLU A 108 -12.31 0.85 -9.69
N GLN A 109 -12.01 2.01 -9.11
CA GLN A 109 -11.28 3.09 -9.79
C GLN A 109 -9.84 2.66 -10.14
N SER A 110 -9.20 1.88 -9.27
CA SER A 110 -7.88 1.29 -9.52
C SER A 110 -7.91 0.31 -10.69
N LEU A 111 -8.90 -0.59 -10.74
CA LEU A 111 -9.08 -1.52 -11.86
C LEU A 111 -9.31 -0.78 -13.19
N GLN A 112 -10.11 0.27 -13.20
CA GLN A 112 -10.30 1.10 -14.40
C GLN A 112 -9.01 1.81 -14.82
N PHE A 113 -8.23 2.32 -13.87
CA PHE A 113 -6.93 2.94 -14.13
C PHE A 113 -5.95 1.94 -14.75
N PHE A 114 -5.77 0.78 -14.13
CA PHE A 114 -4.90 -0.27 -14.68
C PHE A 114 -5.43 -0.82 -16.00
N GLY A 115 -6.73 -0.93 -16.19
CA GLY A 115 -7.32 -1.31 -17.48
C GLY A 115 -6.94 -0.34 -18.61
N ARG A 116 -6.83 0.97 -18.34
CA ARG A 116 -6.33 1.95 -19.32
C ARG A 116 -4.84 1.82 -19.56
N VAL A 117 -4.03 1.60 -18.51
CA VAL A 117 -2.58 1.43 -18.62
C VAL A 117 -2.22 0.16 -19.39
N PHE A 118 -2.87 -0.95 -19.07
CA PHE A 118 -2.65 -2.24 -19.73
C PHE A 118 -3.33 -2.30 -21.10
N GLY A 119 -4.36 -1.49 -21.35
CA GLY A 119 -5.03 -1.42 -22.65
C GLY A 119 -4.13 -0.98 -23.80
N SER A 120 -2.95 -0.40 -23.53
CA SER A 120 -1.95 -0.08 -24.56
C SER A 120 -0.94 -1.19 -24.83
N PHE A 121 -0.99 -2.30 -24.09
CA PHE A 121 0.00 -3.38 -24.20
C PHE A 121 -0.58 -4.58 -24.97
N SER A 122 0.30 -5.31 -25.65
CA SER A 122 0.06 -6.66 -26.17
C SER A 122 0.03 -7.71 -25.06
N ASP A 123 -0.50 -8.90 -25.34
CA ASP A 123 -0.55 -10.02 -24.38
C ASP A 123 0.84 -10.43 -23.87
N GLU A 124 1.86 -10.35 -24.74
CA GLU A 124 3.25 -10.65 -24.37
C GLU A 124 3.83 -9.59 -23.41
N GLU A 125 3.51 -8.31 -23.64
CA GLU A 125 3.91 -7.23 -22.74
C GLU A 125 3.21 -7.35 -21.37
N HIS A 126 1.93 -7.76 -21.34
CA HIS A 126 1.22 -8.03 -20.07
C HIS A 126 1.96 -9.09 -19.26
N ALA A 127 2.24 -10.24 -19.87
CA ALA A 127 2.92 -11.35 -19.22
C ALA A 127 4.32 -10.94 -18.74
N SER A 128 5.07 -10.21 -19.58
CA SER A 128 6.43 -9.78 -19.28
C SER A 128 6.50 -8.81 -18.10
N VAL A 129 5.62 -7.81 -18.06
CA VAL A 129 5.57 -6.83 -16.96
C VAL A 129 5.17 -7.50 -15.64
N CYS A 130 4.16 -8.38 -15.67
CA CYS A 130 3.75 -9.13 -14.48
C CYS A 130 4.88 -10.02 -13.95
N ALA A 131 5.57 -10.75 -14.82
CA ALA A 131 6.69 -11.61 -14.43
C ALA A 131 7.86 -10.80 -13.85
N ALA A 132 8.23 -9.69 -14.48
CA ALA A 132 9.30 -8.82 -14.01
C ALA A 132 9.00 -8.20 -12.63
N LEU A 133 7.78 -7.68 -12.43
CA LEU A 133 7.37 -7.13 -11.13
C LEU A 133 7.31 -8.21 -10.04
N ALA A 134 6.82 -9.41 -10.36
CA ALA A 134 6.81 -10.52 -9.41
C ALA A 134 8.24 -10.91 -8.97
N ALA A 135 9.18 -10.99 -9.92
CA ALA A 135 10.58 -11.28 -9.63
C ALA A 135 11.23 -10.17 -8.77
N LEU A 136 10.96 -8.90 -9.09
CA LEU A 136 11.46 -7.75 -8.32
C LEU A 136 10.91 -7.75 -6.88
N ASN A 137 9.61 -7.97 -6.71
CA ASN A 137 8.99 -8.05 -5.38
C ASN A 137 9.61 -9.18 -4.54
N ALA A 138 9.77 -10.37 -5.13
CA ALA A 138 10.42 -11.49 -4.45
C ALA A 138 11.86 -11.18 -4.05
N ALA A 139 12.61 -10.42 -4.86
CA ALA A 139 13.94 -9.96 -4.51
C ALA A 139 13.93 -8.98 -3.34
N LEU A 140 13.05 -7.97 -3.39
CA LEU A 140 12.90 -6.98 -2.33
C LEU A 140 12.55 -7.62 -0.97
N SER A 141 11.60 -8.56 -0.95
CA SER A 141 11.22 -9.27 0.28
C SER A 141 12.37 -10.07 0.91
N ARG A 142 13.29 -10.62 0.11
CA ARG A 142 14.50 -11.32 0.63
C ARG A 142 15.47 -10.38 1.32
N HIS A 143 15.54 -9.12 0.90
CA HIS A 143 16.44 -8.11 1.47
C HIS A 143 15.83 -7.36 2.66
N GLN A 144 14.50 -7.25 2.73
CA GLN A 144 13.79 -6.65 3.87
C GLN A 144 14.03 -7.38 5.20
N GLY A 145 14.39 -8.68 5.16
CA GLY A 145 14.76 -9.46 6.34
C GLY A 145 16.24 -9.40 6.75
N LYS A 146 17.10 -8.65 6.03
CA LYS A 146 18.54 -8.61 6.32
C LYS A 146 19.12 -7.21 6.54
N GLU A 147 18.74 -6.19 5.75
CA GLU A 147 19.30 -4.82 5.87
C GLU A 147 18.37 -3.76 5.25
N GLY A 148 17.10 -3.68 5.67
CA GLY A 148 16.18 -2.62 5.23
C GLY A 148 16.18 -1.41 6.19
N PRO A 149 15.87 -0.18 5.73
CA PRO A 149 15.74 0.99 6.61
C PRO A 149 14.57 0.89 7.62
N TYR A 150 13.80 -0.20 7.56
CA TYR A 150 12.68 -0.54 8.44
C TYR A 150 12.87 -1.88 9.16
N GLY A 151 14.09 -2.45 9.10
CA GLY A 151 14.45 -3.60 9.91
C GLY A 151 14.62 -3.16 11.36
N THR A 152 13.89 -3.80 12.27
CA THR A 152 14.07 -3.70 13.72
C THR A 152 15.47 -4.11 14.15
#